data_AF-A0A1A2Y0K6-F1
#
_entry.id   AF-A0A1A2Y0K6-F1
#
_cell.length_a   1.000
_cell.length_b   1.000
_cell.length_c   1.000
_cell.angle_alpha   90.00
_cell.angle_beta   90.00
_cell.angle_gamma   90.00
#
_symmetry.space_group_name_H-M   'P 1'
#
loop_
_entity.id
_entity.type
_entity.pdbx_description
1 polymer ?
#
loop_
_entity_poly.entity_id
_entity_poly.type
_entity_poly.pdbx_seq_one_letter_code
_entity_poly.pdbx_strand_id
1 'polypeptide(L)'
;MSTLREALLGGWELSSFSSVDTASGVVTHPFGAAPRGLILYTADGYMSAQLTDGSGSYIAYGGRFRVDEDTATVLHEVSVSMLPELLASPQLRRATVDGDRLTLSATTTNSGVTSHSTLVWVRRR
;
A
#
# COMPACT_ATOMS: atom_id res chain seq x y z
N MET A 1 -14.94 -6.37 -18.89
CA MET A 1 -14.33 -5.47 -17.90
C MET A 1 -13.27 -6.26 -17.17
N SER A 2 -12.07 -5.73 -16.97
CA SER A 2 -11.04 -6.39 -16.18
C SER A 2 -11.41 -6.34 -14.71
N THR A 3 -11.13 -7.42 -13.98
CA THR A 3 -11.25 -7.47 -12.51
C THR A 3 -10.22 -6.55 -11.85
N LEU A 4 -10.44 -6.16 -10.59
CA LEU A 4 -9.44 -5.42 -9.81
C LEU A 4 -8.16 -6.25 -9.68
N ARG A 5 -8.27 -7.57 -9.48
CA ARG A 5 -7.12 -8.47 -9.45
C ARG A 5 -6.25 -8.37 -10.71
N GLU A 6 -6.86 -8.40 -11.89
CA GLU A 6 -6.14 -8.27 -13.17
C GLU A 6 -5.52 -6.89 -13.31
N ALA A 7 -6.25 -5.84 -12.94
CA ALA A 7 -5.79 -4.46 -13.03
C ALA A 7 -4.54 -4.19 -12.17
N LEU A 8 -4.38 -4.90 -11.04
CA LEU A 8 -3.22 -4.76 -10.14
C LEU A 8 -1.92 -5.36 -10.69
N LEU A 9 -1.99 -6.32 -11.62
CA LEU A 9 -0.82 -7.12 -12.02
C LEU A 9 0.32 -6.25 -12.60
N GLY A 10 1.55 -6.61 -12.24
CA GLY A 10 2.77 -5.91 -12.64
C GLY A 10 3.34 -5.01 -11.56
N GLY A 11 4.23 -4.11 -11.98
CA GLY A 11 4.95 -3.20 -11.08
C GLY A 11 4.39 -1.78 -11.07
N TRP A 12 4.45 -1.16 -9.89
CA TRP A 12 4.01 0.21 -9.66
C TRP A 12 5.04 0.95 -8.81
N GLU A 13 5.36 2.18 -9.19
CA GLU A 13 6.27 3.05 -8.45
C GLU A 13 5.49 4.00 -7.55
N LEU A 14 5.97 4.22 -6.33
CA LEU A 14 5.33 5.12 -5.38
C LEU A 14 5.44 6.57 -5.87
N SER A 15 4.31 7.24 -5.97
CA SER A 15 4.24 8.68 -6.27
C SER A 15 4.03 9.51 -5.01
N SER A 16 3.21 9.04 -4.05
CA SER A 16 2.99 9.76 -2.80
C SER A 16 2.51 8.83 -1.69
N PHE A 17 2.79 9.24 -0.44
CA PHE A 17 2.22 8.66 0.77
C PHE A 17 1.82 9.80 1.71
N SER A 18 0.53 9.91 1.99
CA SER A 18 -0.01 10.79 3.03
C SER A 18 -0.78 9.98 4.09
N SER A 19 -0.84 10.52 5.30
CA SER A 19 -1.68 9.99 6.36
C SER A 19 -2.40 11.14 7.05
N VAL A 20 -3.71 11.00 7.22
CA VAL A 20 -4.57 12.02 7.84
C VAL A 20 -5.06 11.50 9.17
N ASP A 21 -4.76 12.21 10.26
CA ASP A 21 -5.38 11.95 11.55
C ASP A 21 -6.89 12.22 11.46
N THR A 22 -7.71 11.22 11.77
CA THR A 22 -9.16 11.31 11.60
C THR A 22 -9.84 12.20 12.64
N ALA A 23 -9.19 12.47 13.77
CA ALA A 23 -9.71 13.35 14.83
C ALA A 23 -9.31 14.81 14.60
N SER A 24 -8.05 15.07 14.26
CA SER A 24 -7.53 16.43 14.10
C SER A 24 -7.55 16.95 12.67
N GLY A 25 -7.64 16.07 11.67
CA GLY A 25 -7.51 16.41 10.25
C GLY A 25 -6.08 16.73 9.81
N VAL A 26 -5.09 16.62 10.71
CA VAL A 26 -3.69 16.90 10.41
C VAL A 26 -3.18 15.90 9.37
N VAL A 27 -2.62 16.44 8.28
CA VAL A 27 -1.99 15.65 7.22
C VAL A 27 -0.50 15.54 7.52
N THR A 28 0.01 14.32 7.42
CA THR A 28 1.43 13.99 7.52
C THR A 28 1.88 13.26 6.27
N HIS A 29 3.19 13.31 6.02
CA HIS A 29 3.85 12.57 4.95
C HIS A 29 4.89 11.63 5.58
N PRO A 30 4.51 10.37 5.91
CA PRO A 30 5.37 9.48 6.70
C PRO A 30 6.74 9.20 6.07
N PHE A 31 6.84 9.34 4.73
CA PHE A 31 8.08 9.16 3.96
C PHE A 31 8.52 10.47 3.26
N GLY A 32 8.08 11.62 3.77
CA GLY A 32 8.40 12.93 3.21
C GLY A 32 7.65 13.26 1.92
N ALA A 33 8.02 14.39 1.32
CA ALA A 33 7.34 14.95 0.14
C ALA A 33 7.67 14.23 -1.18
N ALA A 34 8.80 13.50 -1.22
CA ALA A 34 9.26 12.80 -2.41
C ALA A 34 9.66 11.35 -2.07
N PRO A 35 8.71 10.52 -1.60
CA PRO A 35 9.00 9.15 -1.23
C PRO A 35 9.33 8.33 -2.49
N ARG A 36 10.12 7.28 -2.32
CA ARG A 36 10.40 6.30 -3.39
C ARG A 36 9.89 4.94 -2.95
N GLY A 37 9.42 4.15 -3.90
CA GLY A 37 8.98 2.80 -3.61
C GLY A 37 8.60 2.02 -4.85
N LEU A 38 8.55 0.71 -4.70
CA LEU A 38 8.10 -0.23 -5.73
C LEU A 38 7.15 -1.23 -5.07
N ILE A 39 6.02 -1.49 -5.71
CA ILE A 39 5.15 -2.61 -5.37
C ILE A 39 4.91 -3.47 -6.59
N LEU A 40 5.12 -4.78 -6.45
CA LEU A 40 4.89 -5.78 -7.48
C LEU A 40 3.69 -6.63 -7.09
N TYR A 41 2.80 -6.91 -8.04
CA TYR A 41 1.75 -7.92 -7.95
C TYR A 41 1.92 -8.92 -9.09
N THR A 42 2.10 -10.19 -8.76
CA THR A 42 2.38 -11.24 -9.75
C THR A 42 1.13 -12.08 -10.04
N ALA A 43 1.08 -12.67 -11.24
CA ALA A 43 -0.08 -13.43 -11.69
C ALA A 43 -0.37 -14.68 -10.83
N ASP A 44 0.68 -15.29 -10.27
CA ASP A 44 0.63 -16.41 -9.33
C ASP A 44 0.23 -16.00 -7.90
N GLY A 45 -0.09 -14.72 -7.67
CA GLY A 45 -0.72 -14.23 -6.45
C GLY A 45 0.25 -13.87 -5.33
N TYR A 46 1.48 -13.48 -5.67
CA TYR A 46 2.42 -12.89 -4.73
C TYR A 46 2.51 -11.38 -4.90
N MET A 47 2.92 -10.72 -3.82
CA MET A 47 3.24 -9.32 -3.82
C MET A 47 4.50 -9.02 -3.02
N SER A 48 5.18 -7.94 -3.38
CA SER A 48 6.28 -7.39 -2.61
C SER A 48 6.26 -5.87 -2.72
N ALA A 49 6.38 -5.18 -1.59
CA ALA A 49 6.43 -3.74 -1.51
C ALA A 49 7.71 -3.30 -0.80
N GLN A 50 8.29 -2.21 -1.29
CA GLN A 50 9.41 -1.51 -0.68
C GLN A 50 9.19 0.00 -0.77
N LEU A 51 9.49 0.73 0.30
CA LEU A 51 9.32 2.18 0.41
C LEU A 51 10.51 2.78 1.16
N THR A 52 10.95 3.97 0.75
CA THR A 52 12.03 4.72 1.39
C THR A 52 11.86 6.22 1.24
N ASP A 53 12.37 6.97 2.20
CA ASP A 53 12.41 8.43 2.19
C ASP A 53 13.75 8.96 1.63
N GLY A 54 14.69 8.07 1.29
CA GLY A 54 16.04 8.41 0.83
C GLY A 54 16.98 8.91 1.93
N SER A 55 16.53 9.02 3.18
CA SER A 55 17.31 9.49 4.33
C SER A 55 17.75 8.36 5.27
N GLY A 56 17.28 7.13 5.01
CA GLY A 56 17.61 5.92 5.76
C GLY A 56 16.38 5.18 6.26
N SER A 57 15.20 5.82 6.28
CA SER A 57 13.95 5.13 6.57
C SER A 57 13.61 4.21 5.39
N TYR A 58 13.36 2.94 5.70
CA TYR A 58 13.09 1.92 4.70
C TYR A 58 12.12 0.88 5.28
N ILE A 59 11.08 0.56 4.51
CA ILE A 59 10.16 -0.54 4.81
C ILE A 59 10.16 -1.48 3.61
N ALA A 60 10.30 -2.77 3.87
CA ALA A 60 10.02 -3.81 2.89
C ALA A 60 9.23 -4.95 3.51
N TYR A 61 8.26 -5.44 2.75
CA TYR A 61 7.47 -6.61 3.10
C TYR A 61 6.96 -7.32 1.85
N GLY A 62 6.56 -8.58 2.00
CA GLY A 62 6.05 -9.38 0.91
C GLY A 62 5.31 -10.61 1.39
N GLY A 63 4.58 -11.22 0.48
CA GLY A 63 3.78 -12.39 0.76
C GLY A 63 2.73 -12.64 -0.31
N ARG A 64 1.66 -13.32 0.07
CA ARG A 64 0.53 -13.59 -0.82
C ARG A 64 -0.39 -12.38 -0.86
N PHE A 65 -1.14 -12.22 -1.94
CA PHE A 65 -2.26 -11.27 -1.97
C PHE A 65 -3.54 -11.91 -2.46
N ARG A 66 -4.66 -11.36 -1.99
CA ARG A 66 -6.00 -11.67 -2.46
C ARG A 66 -6.76 -10.38 -2.71
N VAL A 67 -7.79 -10.47 -3.54
CA VAL A 67 -8.67 -9.35 -3.84
C VAL A 67 -10.10 -9.79 -3.54
N ASP A 68 -10.78 -8.97 -2.76
CA ASP A 68 -12.23 -8.97 -2.63
C ASP A 68 -12.76 -7.93 -3.62
N GLU A 69 -13.38 -8.41 -4.69
CA GLU A 69 -13.91 -7.59 -5.79
C GLU A 69 -15.16 -6.81 -5.36
N ASP A 70 -15.96 -7.34 -4.42
CA ASP A 70 -17.21 -6.72 -3.98
C ASP A 70 -16.93 -5.47 -3.13
N THR A 71 -15.88 -5.51 -2.32
CA THR A 71 -15.47 -4.40 -1.45
C THR A 71 -14.32 -3.57 -2.00
N ALA A 72 -13.77 -3.95 -3.16
CA ALA A 72 -12.56 -3.38 -3.75
C ALA A 72 -11.38 -3.37 -2.75
N THR A 73 -11.18 -4.49 -2.04
CA THR A 73 -10.17 -4.62 -0.99
C THR A 73 -9.08 -5.60 -1.41
N VAL A 74 -7.84 -5.16 -1.33
CA VAL A 74 -6.64 -6.00 -1.47
C VAL A 74 -6.17 -6.40 -0.08
N LEU A 75 -6.01 -7.70 0.12
CA LEU A 75 -5.46 -8.31 1.32
C LEU A 75 -4.01 -8.69 1.05
N HIS A 76 -3.05 -8.17 1.83
CA HIS A 76 -1.68 -8.70 1.84
C HIS A 76 -1.52 -9.67 3.01
N GLU A 77 -1.31 -10.95 2.71
CA GLU A 77 -0.95 -12.00 3.66
C GLU A 77 0.58 -12.02 3.75
N VAL A 78 1.13 -11.16 4.62
CA VAL A 78 2.57 -10.92 4.74
C VAL A 78 3.27 -12.13 5.36
N SER A 79 4.31 -12.63 4.69
CA SER A 79 5.15 -13.74 5.17
C SER A 79 6.60 -13.34 5.44
N VAL A 80 7.03 -12.19 4.90
CA VAL A 80 8.36 -11.59 5.15
C VAL A 80 8.21 -10.09 5.34
N SER A 81 8.88 -9.53 6.35
CA SER A 81 8.81 -8.10 6.68
C SER A 81 9.99 -7.67 7.55
N MET A 82 10.42 -6.41 7.43
CA MET A 82 11.30 -5.76 8.41
C MET A 82 10.55 -5.24 9.65
N LEU A 83 9.22 -5.19 9.56
CA LEU A 83 8.30 -4.71 10.58
C LEU A 83 7.48 -5.87 11.14
N PRO A 84 7.72 -6.32 12.38
CA PRO A 84 7.00 -7.43 13.00
C PRO A 84 5.47 -7.25 13.03
N GLU A 85 5.00 -6.02 13.14
CA GLU A 85 3.57 -5.69 13.16
C GLU A 85 2.85 -6.04 11.85
N LEU A 86 3.55 -6.04 10.71
CA LEU A 86 2.97 -6.43 9.43
C LEU A 86 2.77 -7.94 9.31
N LEU A 87 3.53 -8.74 10.09
CA LEU A 87 3.39 -10.20 10.15
C LEU A 87 2.25 -10.64 11.07
N ALA A 88 1.83 -9.77 11.98
CA ALA A 88 0.85 -10.11 13.01
C ALA A 88 -0.57 -10.31 12.44
N SER A 89 -0.90 -9.63 11.34
CA SER A 89 -2.21 -9.73 10.71
C SER A 89 -2.17 -9.37 9.22
N PRO A 90 -3.14 -9.88 8.44
CA PRO A 90 -3.27 -9.47 7.05
C PRO A 90 -3.50 -7.97 6.91
N GLN A 91 -2.81 -7.36 5.94
CA GLN A 91 -2.93 -5.93 5.69
C GLN A 91 -4.04 -5.68 4.68
N LEU A 92 -5.12 -5.05 5.13
CA LEU A 92 -6.24 -4.67 4.27
C LEU A 92 -5.97 -3.30 3.64
N ARG A 93 -6.17 -3.21 2.33
CA ARG A 93 -6.03 -1.98 1.55
C ARG A 93 -7.23 -1.84 0.61
N ARG A 94 -8.02 -0.78 0.76
CA ARG A 94 -8.98 -0.42 -0.29
C ARG A 94 -8.19 0.02 -1.51
N ALA A 95 -8.55 -0.48 -2.69
CA ALA A 95 -7.83 -0.22 -3.92
C ALA A 95 -8.72 0.44 -4.97
N THR A 96 -8.12 1.32 -5.75
CA THR A 96 -8.73 1.89 -6.96
C THR A 96 -7.65 1.99 -8.02
N VAL A 97 -7.93 1.43 -9.20
CA VAL A 97 -7.05 1.49 -10.36
C VAL A 97 -7.74 2.33 -11.43
N ASP A 98 -7.06 3.38 -11.87
CA ASP A 98 -7.49 4.23 -12.98
C ASP A 98 -6.33 4.34 -13.99
N GLY A 99 -6.40 3.53 -15.04
CA GLY A 99 -5.33 3.38 -16.02
C GLY A 99 -3.99 3.02 -15.37
N ASP A 100 -3.03 3.95 -15.47
CA ASP A 100 -1.67 3.80 -14.96
C ASP A 100 -1.50 4.35 -13.52
N ARG A 101 -2.61 4.61 -12.80
CA ARG A 101 -2.62 5.07 -11.40
C ARG A 101 -3.32 4.07 -10.48
N LEU A 102 -2.62 3.61 -9.45
CA LEU A 102 -3.14 2.77 -8.36
C LEU A 102 -3.18 3.59 -7.07
N THR A 103 -4.33 3.62 -6.40
CA THR A 103 -4.46 4.18 -5.05
C THR A 103 -4.76 3.05 -4.07
N LEU A 104 -3.95 2.94 -3.01
CA LEU A 104 -4.17 2.03 -1.89
C LEU A 104 -4.41 2.85 -0.63
N SER A 105 -5.48 2.55 0.12
CA SER A 105 -5.74 3.24 1.38
C SER A 105 -6.17 2.30 2.50
N ALA A 106 -5.91 2.72 3.74
CA ALA A 106 -6.32 2.00 4.94
C ALA A 106 -6.50 2.96 6.11
N THR A 107 -7.43 2.63 7.00
CA THR A 107 -7.57 3.30 8.29
C THR A 107 -6.99 2.38 9.37
N THR A 108 -6.05 2.90 10.16
CA THR A 108 -5.41 2.17 11.24
C THR A 108 -5.43 2.99 12.51
N THR A 109 -5.59 2.33 13.66
CA THR A 109 -5.47 2.96 14.97
C THR A 109 -4.20 2.46 15.65
N ASN A 110 -3.25 3.37 15.87
CA ASN A 110 -1.99 3.09 16.55
C ASN A 110 -1.85 4.01 17.77
N SER A 111 -1.59 3.43 18.94
CA SER A 111 -1.41 4.18 20.20
C SER A 111 -2.53 5.20 20.49
N GLY A 112 -3.77 4.87 20.13
CA GLY A 112 -4.94 5.74 20.30
C GLY A 112 -5.15 6.78 19.19
N VAL A 113 -4.22 6.93 18.26
CA VAL A 113 -4.37 7.80 17.08
C VAL A 113 -4.90 6.99 15.92
N THR A 114 -6.06 7.39 15.39
CA THR A 114 -6.61 6.80 14.17
C THR A 114 -6.20 7.65 12.98
N SER A 115 -5.60 7.03 11.98
CA SER A 115 -5.17 7.72 10.77
C SER A 115 -5.66 7.00 9.52
N HIS A 116 -6.11 7.77 8.53
CA HIS A 116 -6.40 7.30 7.19
C HIS A 116 -5.19 7.54 6.29
N SER A 117 -4.51 6.46 5.94
CA SER A 117 -3.32 6.46 5.08
C SER A 117 -3.71 6.23 3.63
N THR A 118 -3.15 7.03 2.72
CA THR A 118 -3.32 6.89 1.26
C THR A 118 -1.97 6.85 0.57
N LEU A 119 -1.75 5.82 -0.23
CA LEU A 119 -0.58 5.66 -1.08
C LEU A 119 -1.01 5.69 -2.53
N VAL A 120 -0.40 6.58 -3.31
CA VAL A 120 -0.60 6.66 -4.75
C VAL A 120 0.62 6.08 -5.45
N TRP A 121 0.38 5.13 -6.33
CA TRP A 121 1.36 4.44 -7.13
C TRP A 121 1.07 4.68 -8.62
N VAL A 122 2.12 4.68 -9.43
CA VAL A 122 2.03 4.91 -10.88
C VAL A 122 2.78 3.83 -11.64
N ARG A 123 2.21 3.40 -12.76
CA ARG A 123 2.91 2.54 -13.71
C ARG A 123 3.69 3.41 -14.67
N ARG A 124 5.01 3.27 -14.69
CA ARG A 124 5.87 3.94 -15.67
C ARG A 124 6.05 2.99 -16.86
N ARG A 125 5.79 3.51 -18.07
CA ARG A 125 6.01 2.80 -19.33
C ARG A 125 7.39 3.13 -19.89
#